data_AF-A0A3B3RZB0-F1
#
_entry.id   AF-A0A3B3RZB0-F1
#
_cell.length_a   1.000
_cell.length_b   1.000
_cell.length_c   1.000
_cell.angle_alpha   90.00
_cell.angle_beta   90.00
_cell.angle_gamma   90.00
#
_symmetry.space_group_name_H-M   'P 1'
#
loop_
_entity.id
_entity.type
_entity.pdbx_description
1 polymer ?
#
loop_
_entity_poly.entity_id
_entity_poly.type
_entity_poly.pdbx_seq_one_letter_code
_entity_poly.pdbx_strand_id
1 'polypeptide(L)'
;MAGLLCRTKRKKQVDEHLEEGKQAINAPLLAPRVDALPDNTLLDDNTERSMLDPSSRENPKFKELQRLLIDWINNELVEERIIVKDLEEDLYDGQVLQKLFEKLSRWMLNMAEVTQSEIGQKQKLKMVLGAVNQLLRPHGWDIDWSVDSVHSKNLVAIVSLLVALAMHFQAPIRLPEHVSVQIVLVKKRDGILQTSHVTKEITTTNEMMLRKFERDAFDTLLDHAPDKLNVVKMSLITFVNKHLNKLNLEVTELESQFADGVYLVLLMGLLEGYFVPLYNFYLTPENFEQKVHNVAFAFELMQDAGLKKPKSRPEDVVNIILKSTLRVLYNLFTNYRHTD
;
A
#
# COMPACT_ATOMS: atom_id res chain seq x y z
N MET A 1 -55.04 10.47 71.71
CA MET A 1 -55.32 11.15 70.42
C MET A 1 -54.01 11.57 69.74
N ALA A 2 -53.29 10.62 69.15
CA ALA A 2 -52.17 10.87 68.23
C ALA A 2 -51.87 9.53 67.53
N GLY A 3 -52.37 9.33 66.30
CA GLY A 3 -52.19 8.05 65.60
C GLY A 3 -52.79 7.95 64.20
N LEU A 4 -53.60 8.92 63.76
CA LEU A 4 -54.28 8.86 62.45
C LEU A 4 -53.76 9.85 61.40
N LEU A 5 -52.84 10.75 61.73
CA LEU A 5 -52.32 11.77 60.80
C LEU A 5 -51.06 11.38 60.01
N CYS A 6 -50.35 10.30 60.38
CA CYS A 6 -49.08 9.93 59.77
C CYS A 6 -49.20 8.92 58.60
N ARG A 7 -50.32 8.20 58.48
CA ARG A 7 -50.52 7.16 57.46
C ARG A 7 -51.05 7.68 56.12
N THR A 8 -51.76 8.81 56.10
CA THR A 8 -52.35 9.39 54.88
C THR A 8 -51.34 10.18 54.05
N LYS A 9 -50.33 10.82 54.68
CA LYS A 9 -49.26 11.51 53.94
C LYS A 9 -48.34 10.55 53.18
N ARG A 10 -47.98 9.40 53.75
CA ARG A 10 -47.13 8.40 53.07
C ARG A 10 -47.82 7.70 51.91
N LYS A 11 -49.14 7.45 51.97
CA LYS A 11 -49.87 6.86 50.83
C LYS A 11 -49.98 7.82 49.64
N LYS A 12 -50.24 9.12 49.89
CA LYS A 12 -50.28 10.13 48.82
C LYS A 12 -48.93 10.32 48.12
N GLN A 13 -47.83 10.35 48.86
CA GLN A 13 -46.49 10.48 48.28
C GLN A 13 -46.08 9.26 47.43
N VAL A 14 -46.52 8.05 47.80
CA VAL A 14 -46.21 6.84 47.04
C VAL A 14 -47.08 6.75 45.76
N ASP A 15 -48.34 7.20 45.80
CA ASP A 15 -49.19 7.27 44.61
C ASP A 15 -48.74 8.39 43.64
N GLU A 16 -48.27 9.54 44.13
CA GLU A 16 -47.71 10.61 43.30
C GLU A 16 -46.45 10.17 42.54
N HIS A 17 -45.54 9.45 43.22
CA HIS A 17 -44.33 8.93 42.58
C HIS A 17 -44.60 7.77 41.60
N LEU A 18 -45.68 7.00 41.81
CA LEU A 18 -46.08 5.93 40.89
C LEU A 18 -46.79 6.49 39.64
N GLU A 19 -47.55 7.58 39.78
CA GLU A 19 -48.16 8.28 38.64
C GLU A 19 -47.15 9.09 37.82
N GLU A 20 -46.15 9.74 38.44
CA GLU A 20 -45.00 10.32 37.70
C GLU A 20 -44.22 9.23 36.94
N GLY A 21 -44.03 8.06 37.54
CA GLY A 21 -43.41 6.91 36.89
C GLY A 21 -44.20 6.40 35.67
N LYS A 22 -45.54 6.43 35.71
CA LYS A 22 -46.40 6.04 34.57
C LYS A 22 -46.45 7.10 33.47
N GLN A 23 -46.40 8.39 33.83
CA GLN A 23 -46.32 9.50 32.86
C GLN A 23 -44.97 9.55 32.13
N ALA A 24 -43.88 9.07 32.75
CA ALA A 24 -42.59 8.91 32.09
C ALA A 24 -42.57 7.75 31.07
N ILE A 25 -43.40 6.73 31.24
CA ILE A 25 -43.40 5.51 30.39
C ILE A 25 -44.36 5.63 29.19
N ASN A 26 -45.38 6.50 29.25
CA ASN A 26 -46.41 6.62 28.20
C ASN A 26 -46.59 8.04 27.64
N ALA A 27 -45.50 8.78 27.43
CA ALA A 27 -45.53 9.99 26.61
C ALA A 27 -45.55 9.60 25.11
N PRO A 28 -46.61 9.95 24.34
CA PRO A 28 -46.64 9.68 22.91
C PRO A 28 -45.62 10.55 22.17
N LEU A 29 -44.87 9.91 21.29
CA LEU A 29 -44.18 10.48 20.15
C LEU A 29 -44.90 11.72 19.60
N LEU A 30 -44.26 12.89 19.64
CA LEU A 30 -44.33 13.99 18.66
C LEU A 30 -43.55 15.21 19.19
N ALA A 31 -42.23 15.13 19.14
CA ALA A 31 -41.38 16.31 19.01
C ALA A 31 -41.04 16.49 17.51
N PRO A 32 -41.03 17.72 16.96
CA PRO A 32 -40.70 17.92 15.56
C PRO A 32 -39.29 17.40 15.30
N ARG A 33 -39.12 16.65 14.20
CA ARG A 33 -37.82 16.23 13.67
C ARG A 33 -36.91 17.46 13.62
N VAL A 34 -35.95 17.53 14.54
CA VAL A 34 -34.72 18.27 14.31
C VAL A 34 -33.87 17.30 13.51
N ASP A 35 -33.74 17.61 12.22
CA ASP A 35 -32.86 16.88 11.32
C ASP A 35 -31.49 16.67 11.97
N ALA A 36 -30.97 15.46 11.77
CA ALA A 36 -29.65 15.06 12.21
C ALA A 36 -28.60 16.10 11.82
N LEU A 37 -28.02 16.80 12.79
CA LEU A 37 -26.70 17.37 12.64
C LEU A 37 -25.69 16.33 13.16
N PRO A 38 -24.73 15.89 12.33
CA PRO A 38 -23.74 14.91 12.76
C PRO A 38 -22.86 15.52 13.86
N ASP A 39 -22.31 14.66 14.73
CA ASP A 39 -21.33 14.91 15.82
C ASP A 39 -20.02 15.65 15.40
N ASN A 40 -20.03 16.34 14.27
CA ASN A 40 -18.92 17.09 13.69
C ASN A 40 -18.71 18.50 14.27
N THR A 41 -19.52 18.95 15.24
CA THR A 41 -19.44 20.32 15.78
C THR A 41 -18.44 20.51 16.93
N LEU A 42 -17.80 19.44 17.42
CA LEU A 42 -16.75 19.50 18.45
C LEU A 42 -15.35 19.58 17.81
N LEU A 43 -15.10 20.65 17.06
CA LEU A 43 -13.74 21.06 16.70
C LEU A 43 -13.26 22.10 17.71
N ASP A 44 -12.17 21.80 18.41
CA ASP A 44 -11.46 22.80 19.22
C ASP A 44 -10.93 23.91 18.31
N ASP A 45 -10.85 25.14 18.81
CA ASP A 45 -10.38 26.28 18.01
C ASP A 45 -8.95 26.02 17.49
N ASN A 46 -8.73 26.27 16.19
CA ASN A 46 -7.54 25.89 15.40
C ASN A 46 -7.36 24.40 15.05
N THR A 47 -8.32 23.52 15.37
CA THR A 47 -8.28 22.12 14.92
C THR A 47 -8.74 22.02 13.46
N GLU A 48 -8.00 21.24 12.68
CA GLU A 48 -8.28 20.97 11.27
C GLU A 48 -8.68 19.50 11.12
N ARG A 49 -9.82 19.24 10.49
CA ARG A 49 -10.21 17.88 10.09
C ARG A 49 -10.28 17.83 8.58
N SER A 50 -9.67 16.78 8.02
CA SER A 50 -9.80 16.42 6.61
C SER A 50 -10.78 15.26 6.47
N MET A 51 -11.69 15.39 5.50
CA MET A 51 -12.68 14.36 5.17
C MET A 51 -12.62 14.10 3.67
N LEU A 52 -12.79 12.84 3.26
CA LEU A 52 -12.90 12.49 1.84
C LEU A 52 -14.22 13.05 1.30
N ASP A 53 -14.16 13.76 0.16
CA ASP A 53 -15.36 14.23 -0.52
C ASP A 53 -16.19 13.03 -1.01
N PRO A 54 -17.52 13.02 -0.83
CA PRO A 54 -18.39 11.92 -1.27
C PRO A 54 -18.23 11.57 -2.76
N SER A 55 -17.99 12.55 -3.63
CA SER A 55 -17.77 12.32 -5.06
C SER A 55 -16.50 11.50 -5.33
N SER A 56 -15.47 11.72 -4.51
CA SER A 56 -14.20 10.99 -4.60
C SER A 56 -14.27 9.60 -3.97
N ARG A 57 -15.15 9.41 -2.98
CA ARG A 57 -15.45 8.09 -2.42
C ARG A 57 -16.10 7.17 -3.47
N GLU A 58 -16.89 7.74 -4.38
CA GLU A 58 -17.51 7.03 -5.50
C GLU A 58 -16.63 6.88 -6.74
N ASN A 59 -15.41 7.44 -6.73
CA ASN A 59 -14.51 7.36 -7.88
C ASN A 59 -14.09 5.90 -8.16
N PRO A 60 -14.31 5.37 -9.39
CA PRO A 60 -14.02 3.98 -9.72
C PRO A 60 -12.53 3.62 -9.59
N LYS A 61 -11.61 4.52 -9.98
CA LYS A 61 -10.17 4.30 -9.82
C LYS A 61 -9.75 4.24 -8.36
N PHE A 62 -10.37 5.06 -7.52
CA PHE A 62 -10.08 5.05 -6.08
C PHE A 62 -10.64 3.79 -5.40
N LYS A 63 -11.81 3.31 -5.83
CA LYS A 63 -12.36 2.01 -5.39
C LYS A 63 -11.49 0.84 -5.84
N GLU A 64 -11.00 0.87 -7.08
CA GLU A 64 -10.06 -0.14 -7.60
C GLU A 64 -8.76 -0.15 -6.79
N LEU A 65 -8.19 1.02 -6.51
CA LEU A 65 -6.99 1.15 -5.66
C LEU A 65 -7.21 0.51 -4.28
N GLN A 66 -8.34 0.82 -3.62
CA GLN A 66 -8.68 0.21 -2.33
C GLN A 66 -8.78 -1.31 -2.44
N ARG A 67 -9.46 -1.83 -3.46
CA ARG A 67 -9.60 -3.27 -3.70
C ARG A 67 -8.24 -3.95 -3.85
N LEU A 68 -7.34 -3.39 -4.66
CA LEU A 68 -6.00 -3.94 -4.87
C LEU A 68 -5.16 -3.94 -3.60
N LEU A 69 -5.28 -2.90 -2.76
CA LEU A 69 -4.59 -2.85 -1.47
C LEU A 69 -5.16 -3.88 -0.49
N ILE A 70 -6.48 -4.09 -0.46
CA ILE A 70 -7.12 -5.13 0.35
C ILE A 70 -6.64 -6.52 -0.11
N ASP A 71 -6.70 -6.80 -1.40
CA ASP A 71 -6.24 -8.08 -1.99
C ASP A 71 -4.77 -8.34 -1.63
N TRP A 72 -3.93 -7.31 -1.73
CA TRP A 72 -2.52 -7.38 -1.34
C TRP A 72 -2.34 -7.72 0.14
N ILE A 73 -2.95 -6.96 1.05
CA ILE A 73 -2.82 -7.19 2.50
C ILE A 73 -3.29 -8.60 2.86
N ASN A 74 -4.40 -9.06 2.27
CA ASN A 74 -4.92 -10.39 2.49
C ASN A 74 -3.97 -11.48 2.00
N ASN A 75 -3.36 -11.30 0.83
CA ASN A 75 -2.37 -12.24 0.29
C ASN A 75 -1.11 -12.28 1.16
N GLU A 76 -0.63 -11.12 1.61
CA GLU A 76 0.52 -11.05 2.52
C GLU A 76 0.20 -11.72 3.86
N LEU A 77 -0.97 -11.47 4.47
CA LEU A 77 -1.28 -11.91 5.83
C LEU A 77 -2.10 -13.21 5.92
N VAL A 78 -2.13 -13.99 4.85
CA VAL A 78 -2.92 -15.23 4.76
C VAL A 78 -2.47 -16.29 5.77
N GLU A 79 -1.16 -16.39 6.03
CA GLU A 79 -0.57 -17.36 6.97
C GLU A 79 -0.93 -17.03 8.42
N GLU A 80 -1.08 -15.74 8.71
CA GLU A 80 -1.51 -15.17 9.98
C GLU A 80 -3.04 -15.22 10.17
N ARG A 81 -3.77 -15.71 9.15
CA ARG A 81 -5.24 -15.82 9.13
C ARG A 81 -5.95 -14.49 9.32
N ILE A 82 -5.35 -13.41 8.84
CA ILE A 82 -5.93 -12.06 8.87
C ILE A 82 -6.69 -11.84 7.57
N ILE A 83 -7.91 -11.33 7.67
CA ILE A 83 -8.76 -11.00 6.52
C ILE A 83 -9.27 -9.58 6.70
N VAL A 84 -8.81 -8.69 5.85
CA VAL A 84 -9.27 -7.31 5.68
C VAL A 84 -10.41 -7.28 4.67
N LYS A 85 -11.47 -6.55 5.01
CA LYS A 85 -12.64 -6.28 4.17
C LYS A 85 -12.85 -4.80 3.96
N ASP A 86 -12.53 -3.99 4.95
CA ASP A 86 -12.71 -2.54 4.91
C ASP A 86 -11.49 -1.84 5.53
N LEU A 87 -10.84 -0.97 4.76
CA LEU A 87 -9.60 -0.32 5.19
C LEU A 87 -9.82 0.63 6.39
N GLU A 88 -10.98 1.28 6.50
CA GLU A 88 -11.29 2.17 7.62
C GLU A 88 -11.58 1.37 8.89
N GLU A 89 -12.33 0.27 8.78
CA GLU A 89 -12.74 -0.53 9.94
C GLU A 89 -11.68 -1.51 10.43
N ASP A 90 -10.80 -2.01 9.55
CA ASP A 90 -9.85 -3.07 9.93
C ASP A 90 -8.45 -2.54 10.28
N LEU A 91 -8.08 -1.31 9.90
CA LEU A 91 -6.72 -0.77 10.12
C LEU A 91 -6.65 0.32 11.21
N TYR A 92 -7.78 0.89 11.64
CA TYR A 92 -7.80 2.06 12.54
C TYR A 92 -7.19 1.80 13.92
N ASP A 93 -7.18 0.54 14.39
CA ASP A 93 -6.63 0.18 15.70
C ASP A 93 -5.12 -0.10 15.67
N GLY A 94 -4.54 -0.18 14.46
CA GLY A 94 -3.13 -0.44 14.21
C GLY A 94 -2.71 -1.91 14.23
N GLN A 95 -3.63 -2.87 14.44
CA GLN A 95 -3.28 -4.29 14.54
C GLN A 95 -2.84 -4.87 13.19
N VAL A 96 -3.65 -4.66 12.15
CA VAL A 96 -3.35 -5.13 10.80
C VAL A 96 -2.08 -4.45 10.27
N LEU A 97 -1.94 -3.14 10.52
CA LEU A 97 -0.75 -2.39 10.15
C LEU A 97 0.53 -2.91 10.83
N GLN A 98 0.45 -3.27 12.11
CA GLN A 98 1.57 -3.91 12.82
C GLN A 98 1.98 -5.20 12.12
N LYS A 99 1.03 -6.11 11.88
CA LYS A 99 1.33 -7.43 11.30
C LYS A 99 1.87 -7.33 9.89
N LEU A 100 1.28 -6.46 9.07
CA LEU A 100 1.78 -6.15 7.73
C LEU A 100 3.22 -5.65 7.78
N PHE A 101 3.50 -4.65 8.63
CA PHE A 101 4.84 -4.11 8.75
C PHE A 101 5.85 -5.14 9.25
N GLU A 102 5.51 -5.94 10.27
CA GLU A 102 6.39 -7.00 10.81
C GLU A 102 6.75 -8.03 9.73
N LYS A 103 5.77 -8.43 8.91
CA LYS A 103 5.98 -9.38 7.82
C LYS A 103 6.89 -8.81 6.73
N LEU A 104 6.58 -7.59 6.26
CA LEU A 104 7.31 -6.95 5.17
C LEU A 104 8.75 -6.58 5.57
N SER A 105 8.94 -6.03 6.77
CA SER A 105 10.25 -5.60 7.27
C SER A 105 11.09 -6.75 7.85
N ARG A 106 10.46 -7.90 8.15
CA ARG A 106 11.04 -9.00 8.94
C ARG A 106 11.52 -8.55 10.33
N TRP A 107 10.95 -7.46 10.84
CA TRP A 107 11.27 -6.90 12.15
C TRP A 107 10.05 -6.92 13.07
N MET A 108 10.19 -7.58 14.22
CA MET A 108 9.14 -7.69 15.22
C MET A 108 9.03 -6.42 16.08
N LEU A 109 7.84 -5.83 16.14
CA LEU A 109 7.54 -4.74 17.06
C LEU A 109 7.07 -5.37 18.36
N ASN A 110 7.92 -5.38 19.39
CA ASN A 110 7.65 -5.97 20.71
C ASN A 110 6.46 -5.30 21.43
N MET A 111 5.24 -5.66 21.03
CA MET A 111 4.00 -5.00 21.39
C MET A 111 2.93 -6.02 21.78
N ALA A 112 1.99 -5.61 22.63
CA ALA A 112 0.86 -6.46 23.01
C ALA A 112 0.03 -6.85 21.79
N GLU A 113 -0.32 -8.14 21.67
CA GLU A 113 -1.00 -8.68 20.49
C GLU A 113 -2.40 -8.13 20.30
N VAL A 114 -3.13 -7.82 21.38
CA VAL A 114 -4.49 -7.28 21.32
C VAL A 114 -4.63 -6.15 22.32
N THR A 115 -5.22 -5.04 21.86
CA THR A 115 -5.47 -3.87 22.71
C THR A 115 -6.85 -3.29 22.39
N GLN A 116 -7.76 -3.33 23.37
CA GLN A 116 -9.15 -2.88 23.19
C GLN A 116 -9.39 -1.43 23.64
N SER A 117 -8.51 -0.88 24.48
CA SER A 117 -8.65 0.50 24.96
C SER A 117 -8.20 1.50 23.89
N GLU A 118 -8.91 2.62 23.74
CA GLU A 118 -8.55 3.72 22.84
C GLU A 118 -7.10 4.20 23.03
N ILE A 119 -6.68 4.39 24.28
CA ILE A 119 -5.32 4.81 24.63
C ILE A 119 -4.29 3.82 24.10
N GLY A 120 -4.55 2.54 24.28
CA GLY A 120 -3.66 1.48 23.84
C GLY A 120 -3.64 1.28 22.32
N GLN A 121 -4.76 1.51 21.62
CA GLN A 121 -4.81 1.57 20.15
C GLN A 121 -3.96 2.73 19.62
N LYS A 122 -4.12 3.93 20.19
CA LYS A 122 -3.28 5.11 19.84
C LYS A 122 -1.81 4.87 20.13
N GLN A 123 -1.47 4.21 21.23
CA GLN A 123 -0.09 3.84 21.54
C GLN A 123 0.47 2.81 20.55
N LYS A 124 -0.33 1.82 20.14
CA LYS A 124 0.02 0.84 19.09
C LYS A 124 0.30 1.53 17.77
N LEU A 125 -0.61 2.39 17.30
CA LEU A 125 -0.41 3.20 16.12
C LEU A 125 0.83 4.08 16.22
N LYS A 126 1.08 4.72 17.37
CA LYS A 126 2.27 5.56 17.57
C LYS A 126 3.57 4.79 17.35
N MET A 127 3.64 3.54 17.82
CA MET A 127 4.80 2.68 17.61
C MET A 127 4.93 2.23 16.16
N VAL A 128 3.85 1.71 15.57
CA VAL A 128 3.84 1.22 14.18
C VAL A 128 4.17 2.35 13.20
N LEU A 129 3.44 3.46 13.27
CA LEU A 129 3.68 4.62 12.41
C LEU A 129 5.05 5.26 12.68
N GLY A 130 5.55 5.20 13.91
CA GLY A 130 6.92 5.60 14.23
C GLY A 130 7.96 4.80 13.46
N ALA A 131 7.84 3.47 13.47
CA ALA A 131 8.74 2.58 12.73
C ALA A 131 8.61 2.75 11.21
N VAL A 132 7.38 2.83 10.70
CA VAL A 132 7.10 3.09 9.28
C VAL A 132 7.71 4.42 8.83
N ASN A 133 7.53 5.49 9.60
CA ASN A 133 8.06 6.80 9.24
C ASN A 133 9.60 6.83 9.25
N GLN A 134 10.24 6.12 10.18
CA GLN A 134 11.70 5.97 10.19
C GLN A 134 12.21 5.23 8.95
N LEU A 135 11.44 4.25 8.45
CA LEU A 135 11.77 3.52 7.23
C LEU A 135 11.55 4.37 5.96
N LEU A 136 10.44 5.10 5.88
CA LEU A 136 10.01 5.77 4.66
C LEU A 136 10.65 7.16 4.46
N ARG A 137 10.84 7.97 5.52
CA ARG A 137 11.38 9.34 5.41
C ARG A 137 12.75 9.43 4.73
N PRO A 138 13.74 8.55 5.04
CA PRO A 138 15.04 8.58 4.36
C PRO A 138 14.94 8.37 2.84
N HIS A 139 13.86 7.77 2.37
CA HIS A 139 13.58 7.47 0.96
C HIS A 139 12.67 8.54 0.32
N GLY A 140 12.52 9.73 0.93
CA GLY A 140 11.80 10.85 0.32
C GLY A 140 10.29 10.67 0.20
N TRP A 141 9.70 9.79 1.02
CA TRP A 141 8.24 9.67 1.13
C TRP A 141 7.67 10.81 1.95
N ASP A 142 6.60 11.40 1.41
CA ASP A 142 5.80 12.40 2.11
C ASP A 142 4.92 11.70 3.14
N ILE A 143 4.98 12.17 4.39
CA ILE A 143 4.28 11.54 5.52
C ILE A 143 2.98 12.30 5.76
N ASP A 144 1.91 11.81 5.14
CA ASP A 144 0.58 12.44 5.20
C ASP A 144 -0.39 11.73 6.15
N TRP A 145 0.13 10.92 7.07
CA TRP A 145 -0.64 10.19 8.06
C TRP A 145 -0.12 10.48 9.47
N SER A 146 -1.04 10.45 10.43
CA SER A 146 -0.79 10.57 11.86
C SER A 146 -1.55 9.49 12.62
N VAL A 147 -1.22 9.34 13.91
CA VAL A 147 -1.98 8.47 14.82
C VAL A 147 -3.45 8.87 14.83
N ASP A 148 -3.72 10.18 14.93
CA ASP A 148 -5.08 10.69 14.98
C ASP A 148 -5.82 10.47 13.66
N SER A 149 -5.17 10.67 12.50
CA SER A 149 -5.84 10.46 11.22
C SER A 149 -6.19 8.98 10.97
N VAL A 150 -5.30 8.05 11.32
CA VAL A 150 -5.56 6.62 11.15
C VAL A 150 -6.61 6.15 12.15
N HIS A 151 -6.50 6.55 13.41
CA HIS A 151 -7.45 6.18 14.46
C HIS A 151 -8.85 6.77 14.21
N SER A 152 -8.92 7.97 13.63
CA SER A 152 -10.17 8.60 13.19
C SER A 152 -10.69 8.07 11.85
N LYS A 153 -10.18 6.93 11.36
CA LYS A 153 -10.62 6.27 10.12
C LYS A 153 -10.52 7.15 8.88
N ASN A 154 -9.50 8.00 8.79
CA ASN A 154 -9.29 8.80 7.60
C ASN A 154 -8.79 7.90 6.45
N LEU A 155 -9.71 7.51 5.57
CA LEU A 155 -9.41 6.63 4.44
C LEU A 155 -8.26 7.13 3.55
N VAL A 156 -8.16 8.46 3.35
CA VAL A 156 -7.08 9.03 2.54
C VAL A 156 -5.72 8.81 3.20
N ALA A 157 -5.61 9.05 4.50
CA ALA A 157 -4.38 8.80 5.25
C ALA A 157 -4.01 7.30 5.24
N ILE A 158 -4.99 6.42 5.44
CA ILE A 158 -4.79 4.95 5.43
C ILE A 158 -4.34 4.48 4.05
N VAL A 159 -5.00 4.91 2.97
CA VAL A 159 -4.61 4.54 1.60
C VAL A 159 -3.24 5.10 1.24
N SER A 160 -2.94 6.37 1.57
CA SER A 160 -1.60 6.95 1.32
C SER A 160 -0.49 6.17 2.03
N LEU A 161 -0.72 5.75 3.28
CA LEU A 161 0.21 4.90 4.04
C LEU A 161 0.45 3.55 3.35
N LEU A 162 -0.63 2.87 2.95
CA LEU A 162 -0.54 1.56 2.30
C LEU A 162 0.13 1.64 0.92
N VAL A 163 -0.16 2.68 0.13
CA VAL A 163 0.54 2.93 -1.14
C VAL A 163 2.03 3.10 -0.90
N ALA A 164 2.43 3.90 0.10
CA ALA A 164 3.84 4.10 0.42
C ALA A 164 4.53 2.78 0.84
N LEU A 165 3.87 1.96 1.66
CA LEU A 165 4.37 0.64 2.05
C LEU A 165 4.47 -0.35 0.88
N ALA A 166 3.41 -0.47 0.07
CA ALA A 166 3.38 -1.37 -1.07
C ALA A 166 4.47 -1.01 -2.09
N MET A 167 4.67 0.28 -2.35
CA MET A 167 5.77 0.72 -3.19
C MET A 167 7.12 0.43 -2.54
N HIS A 168 7.27 0.70 -1.22
CA HIS A 168 8.52 0.52 -0.49
C HIS A 168 9.03 -0.90 -0.45
N PHE A 169 8.15 -1.83 -0.15
CA PHE A 169 8.51 -3.24 -0.13
C PHE A 169 8.40 -3.91 -1.50
N GLN A 170 8.20 -3.11 -2.55
CA GLN A 170 8.03 -3.59 -3.91
C GLN A 170 6.96 -4.71 -4.03
N ALA A 171 5.85 -4.54 -3.32
CA ALA A 171 4.74 -5.50 -3.31
C ALA A 171 4.32 -5.91 -4.73
N PRO A 172 4.02 -7.19 -4.99
CA PRO A 172 3.66 -7.72 -6.31
C PRO A 172 2.25 -7.29 -6.75
N ILE A 173 1.99 -5.99 -6.73
CA ILE A 173 0.77 -5.33 -7.16
C ILE A 173 1.07 -4.19 -8.11
N ARG A 174 0.18 -4.03 -9.10
CA ARG A 174 0.21 -2.92 -10.05
C ARG A 174 -0.83 -1.89 -9.65
N LEU A 175 -0.39 -0.80 -9.04
CA LEU A 175 -1.29 0.25 -8.61
C LEU A 175 -1.82 1.05 -9.83
N PRO A 176 -3.10 1.45 -9.83
CA PRO A 176 -3.64 2.33 -10.85
C PRO A 176 -2.93 3.68 -10.80
N GLU A 177 -2.62 4.24 -11.97
CA GLU A 177 -1.88 5.50 -12.10
C GLU A 177 -2.82 6.72 -12.08
N HIS A 178 -2.28 7.83 -11.57
CA HIS A 178 -2.96 9.14 -11.50
C HIS A 178 -4.28 9.10 -10.74
N VAL A 179 -4.31 8.39 -9.60
CA VAL A 179 -5.46 8.41 -8.70
C VAL A 179 -5.39 9.68 -7.86
N SER A 180 -6.39 10.54 -8.02
CA SER A 180 -6.55 11.77 -7.23
C SER A 180 -7.93 11.80 -6.57
N VAL A 181 -7.99 12.36 -5.36
CA VAL A 181 -9.21 12.50 -4.56
C VAL A 181 -9.38 13.94 -4.09
N GLN A 182 -10.62 14.39 -3.99
CA GLN A 182 -10.98 15.65 -3.35
C GLN A 182 -11.12 15.45 -1.85
N ILE A 183 -10.48 16.33 -1.10
CA ILE A 183 -10.51 16.37 0.36
C ILE A 183 -11.19 17.65 0.79
N VAL A 184 -12.16 17.53 1.70
CA VAL A 184 -12.81 18.64 2.38
C VAL A 184 -12.06 18.91 3.67
N LEU A 185 -11.42 20.07 3.75
CA LEU A 185 -10.75 20.56 4.96
C LEU A 185 -11.69 21.50 5.68
N VAL A 186 -12.02 21.15 6.92
CA VAL A 186 -12.84 21.97 7.81
C VAL A 186 -11.94 22.49 8.92
N LYS A 187 -11.78 23.80 8.98
CA LYS A 187 -10.98 24.49 10.00
C LYS A 187 -11.86 25.47 10.76
N LYS A 188 -11.84 25.39 12.08
CA LYS A 188 -12.51 26.38 12.93
C LYS A 188 -11.58 27.55 13.24
N ARG A 189 -11.92 28.75 12.78
CA ARG A 189 -11.23 30.01 13.12
C ARG A 189 -12.22 30.99 13.71
N ASP A 190 -11.91 31.53 14.89
CA ASP A 190 -12.74 32.52 15.59
C ASP A 190 -14.20 32.09 15.77
N GLY A 191 -14.44 30.80 16.04
CA GLY A 191 -15.79 30.23 16.16
C GLY A 191 -16.50 29.92 14.84
N ILE A 192 -15.92 30.28 13.69
CA ILE A 192 -16.48 30.06 12.35
C ILE A 192 -15.82 28.85 11.70
N LEU A 193 -16.63 27.93 11.16
CA LEU A 193 -16.15 26.82 10.34
C LEU A 193 -15.84 27.32 8.93
N GLN A 194 -14.56 27.26 8.55
CA GLN A 194 -14.11 27.49 7.18
C GLN A 194 -13.96 26.12 6.49
N THR A 195 -14.65 25.97 5.37
CA THR A 195 -14.58 24.77 4.53
C THR A 195 -13.79 25.10 3.26
N SER A 196 -12.81 24.26 2.93
CA SER A 196 -12.06 24.35 1.67
C SER A 196 -11.92 22.98 1.04
N HIS A 197 -11.83 22.93 -0.30
CA HIS A 197 -11.60 21.70 -1.05
C HIS A 197 -10.17 21.68 -1.56
N VAL A 198 -9.48 20.56 -1.37
CA VAL A 198 -8.12 20.33 -1.84
C VAL A 198 -8.06 19.01 -2.58
N THR A 199 -7.56 19.04 -3.81
CA THR A 199 -7.26 17.83 -4.57
C THR A 199 -5.94 17.24 -4.06
N LYS A 200 -5.95 15.97 -3.67
CA LYS A 200 -4.77 15.20 -3.33
C LYS A 200 -4.53 14.08 -4.33
N GLU A 201 -3.34 14.05 -4.90
CA GLU A 201 -2.87 12.94 -5.72
C GLU A 201 -2.33 11.82 -4.80
N ILE A 202 -2.88 10.62 -4.96
CA ILE A 202 -2.53 9.41 -4.18
C ILE A 202 -1.51 8.56 -4.92
N THR A 203 -1.63 8.45 -6.24
CA THR A 203 -0.69 7.73 -7.10
C THR A 203 -0.31 8.59 -8.30
N THR A 204 0.97 8.55 -8.68
CA THR A 204 1.47 9.10 -9.95
C THR A 204 1.68 7.95 -10.95
N THR A 205 2.67 8.04 -11.84
CA THR A 205 3.14 6.87 -12.60
C THR A 205 3.90 5.91 -11.71
N ASN A 206 3.81 4.60 -12.01
CA ASN A 206 4.55 3.58 -11.26
C ASN A 206 6.06 3.83 -11.29
N GLU A 207 6.58 4.32 -12.42
CA GLU A 207 7.98 4.69 -12.55
C GLU A 207 8.38 5.81 -11.57
N MET A 208 7.58 6.87 -11.45
CA MET A 208 7.87 7.97 -10.52
C MET A 208 7.78 7.55 -9.05
N MET A 209 6.83 6.67 -8.72
CA MET A 209 6.71 6.12 -7.36
C MET A 209 7.90 5.20 -7.05
N LEU A 210 8.41 4.45 -8.03
CA LEU A 210 9.61 3.62 -7.90
C LEU A 210 10.90 4.46 -7.80
N ARG A 211 10.94 5.66 -8.37
CA ARG A 211 12.09 6.60 -8.25
C ARG A 211 12.28 7.15 -6.84
N LYS A 212 11.31 6.95 -5.92
CA LYS A 212 11.46 7.25 -4.49
C LYS A 212 12.31 6.18 -3.76
N PHE A 213 12.65 5.06 -4.41
CA PHE A 213 13.65 4.10 -3.90
C PHE A 213 15.04 4.49 -4.34
N GLU A 214 16.05 4.00 -3.61
CA GLU A 214 17.49 4.25 -3.86
C GLU A 214 17.76 4.45 -5.35
N ARG A 215 18.00 5.72 -5.74
CA ARG A 215 18.44 6.01 -7.08
C ARG A 215 19.76 5.32 -7.30
N ASP A 216 19.80 4.37 -8.23
CA ASP A 216 21.04 3.74 -8.63
C ASP A 216 21.73 4.55 -9.74
N ALA A 217 22.95 4.18 -10.07
CA ALA A 217 23.69 4.83 -11.16
C ALA A 217 22.93 4.79 -12.49
N PHE A 218 22.01 3.84 -12.66
CA PHE A 218 21.17 3.67 -13.83
C PHE A 218 20.09 4.77 -13.90
N ASP A 219 19.46 5.14 -12.77
CA ASP A 219 18.55 6.28 -12.67
C ASP A 219 19.21 7.57 -13.16
N THR A 220 20.44 7.82 -12.72
CA THR A 220 21.18 9.03 -13.07
C THR A 220 21.57 9.04 -14.56
N LEU A 221 21.98 7.89 -15.10
CA LEU A 221 22.35 7.72 -16.50
C LEU A 221 21.16 7.93 -17.44
N LEU A 222 19.99 7.39 -17.09
CA LEU A 222 18.74 7.58 -17.84
C LEU A 222 18.29 9.05 -17.83
N ASP A 223 18.36 9.72 -16.68
CA ASP A 223 17.86 11.09 -16.54
C ASP A 223 18.77 12.16 -17.18
N HIS A 224 20.09 11.96 -17.18
CA HIS A 224 21.06 13.02 -17.52
C HIS A 224 22.01 12.68 -18.67
N ALA A 225 21.98 11.46 -19.21
CA ALA A 225 22.91 11.03 -20.26
C ALA A 225 22.28 10.06 -21.28
N PRO A 226 21.26 10.49 -22.03
CA PRO A 226 20.60 9.65 -23.04
C PRO A 226 21.57 9.14 -24.12
N ASP A 227 22.60 9.92 -24.47
CA ASP A 227 23.63 9.49 -25.43
C ASP A 227 24.47 8.31 -24.90
N LYS A 228 24.71 8.27 -23.58
CA LYS A 228 25.41 7.14 -22.93
C LYS A 228 24.51 5.91 -22.83
N LEU A 229 23.19 6.08 -22.75
CA LEU A 229 22.25 4.96 -22.70
C LEU A 229 22.34 4.10 -23.95
N ASN A 230 22.45 4.72 -25.14
CA ASN A 230 22.60 3.98 -26.39
C ASN A 230 23.90 3.16 -26.43
N VAL A 231 25.00 3.72 -25.90
CA VAL A 231 26.27 2.99 -25.77
C VAL A 231 26.12 1.78 -24.84
N VAL A 232 25.44 1.95 -23.70
CA VAL A 232 25.15 0.84 -22.78
C VAL A 232 24.29 -0.22 -23.45
N LYS A 233 23.22 0.16 -24.16
CA LYS A 233 22.37 -0.78 -24.91
C LYS A 233 23.19 -1.59 -25.91
N MET A 234 24.04 -0.95 -26.71
CA MET A 234 24.89 -1.64 -27.70
C MET A 234 25.90 -2.58 -27.04
N SER A 235 26.50 -2.17 -25.91
CA SER A 235 27.39 -3.05 -25.13
C SER A 235 26.64 -4.28 -24.59
N LEU A 236 25.40 -4.11 -24.11
CA LEU A 236 24.59 -5.22 -23.61
C LEU A 236 24.13 -6.14 -24.74
N ILE A 237 23.72 -5.60 -25.89
CA ILE A 237 23.40 -6.38 -27.10
C ILE A 237 24.59 -7.24 -27.51
N THR A 238 25.79 -6.63 -27.56
CA THR A 238 27.03 -7.35 -27.91
C THR A 238 27.30 -8.48 -26.93
N PHE A 239 27.13 -8.24 -25.63
CA PHE A 239 27.29 -9.24 -24.59
C PHE A 239 26.28 -10.39 -24.73
N VAL A 240 24.97 -10.11 -24.80
CA VAL A 240 23.97 -11.18 -24.87
C VAL A 240 24.11 -12.00 -26.15
N ASN A 241 24.43 -11.36 -27.28
CA ASN A 241 24.65 -12.06 -28.55
C ASN A 241 25.93 -12.90 -28.54
N LYS A 242 26.97 -12.55 -27.78
CA LYS A 242 28.16 -13.41 -27.59
C LYS A 242 27.75 -14.80 -27.09
N HIS A 243 26.72 -14.88 -26.24
CA HIS A 243 26.23 -16.13 -25.67
C HIS A 243 25.07 -16.72 -26.49
N LEU A 244 24.02 -15.95 -26.76
CA LEU A 244 22.80 -16.44 -27.42
C LEU A 244 23.01 -16.88 -28.87
N ASN A 245 24.00 -16.34 -29.58
CA ASN A 245 24.35 -16.82 -30.92
C ASN A 245 24.84 -18.29 -30.91
N LYS A 246 25.31 -18.82 -29.77
CA LYS A 246 25.65 -20.25 -29.62
C LYS A 246 24.41 -21.15 -29.80
N LEU A 247 23.20 -20.59 -29.65
CA LEU A 247 21.91 -21.23 -29.88
C LEU A 247 21.20 -20.73 -31.15
N ASN A 248 21.90 -20.00 -32.03
CA ASN A 248 21.35 -19.33 -33.21
C ASN A 248 20.22 -18.32 -32.89
N LEU A 249 20.29 -17.69 -31.71
CA LEU A 249 19.38 -16.62 -31.30
C LEU A 249 20.09 -15.27 -31.37
N GLU A 250 19.48 -14.31 -32.06
CA GLU A 250 20.02 -12.96 -32.21
C GLU A 250 19.10 -11.93 -31.54
N VAL A 251 19.70 -11.06 -30.74
CA VAL A 251 19.03 -9.95 -30.08
C VAL A 251 19.37 -8.64 -30.78
N THR A 252 18.35 -7.93 -31.24
CA THR A 252 18.42 -6.58 -31.79
C THR A 252 17.75 -5.56 -30.87
N GLU A 253 16.71 -5.98 -30.14
CA GLU A 253 15.96 -5.16 -29.20
C GLU A 253 15.90 -5.83 -27.81
N LEU A 254 16.62 -5.24 -26.85
CA LEU A 254 16.69 -5.78 -25.48
C LEU A 254 15.32 -5.80 -24.79
N GLU A 255 14.47 -4.82 -25.05
CA GLU A 255 13.23 -4.62 -24.28
C GLU A 255 12.17 -5.66 -24.63
N SER A 256 11.93 -5.86 -25.93
CA SER A 256 10.87 -6.71 -26.45
C SER A 256 11.27 -8.19 -26.42
N GLN A 257 12.51 -8.53 -26.78
CA GLN A 257 12.94 -9.92 -26.93
C GLN A 257 13.22 -10.64 -25.60
N PHE A 258 13.36 -9.92 -24.49
CA PHE A 258 13.50 -10.51 -23.16
C PHE A 258 12.19 -10.51 -22.36
N ALA A 259 11.12 -9.89 -22.87
CA ALA A 259 9.85 -9.71 -22.14
C ALA A 259 9.09 -11.02 -21.88
N ASP A 260 9.39 -12.09 -22.61
CA ASP A 260 8.78 -13.41 -22.39
C ASP A 260 9.59 -14.31 -21.44
N GLY A 261 10.75 -13.83 -20.98
CA GLY A 261 11.66 -14.52 -20.07
C GLY A 261 12.47 -15.66 -20.68
N VAL A 262 12.16 -16.12 -21.90
CA VAL A 262 12.84 -17.28 -22.51
C VAL A 262 14.32 -17.00 -22.72
N TYR A 263 14.64 -15.84 -23.30
CA TYR A 263 16.03 -15.46 -23.54
C TYR A 263 16.81 -15.25 -22.23
N LEU A 264 16.15 -14.79 -21.15
CA LEU A 264 16.81 -14.68 -19.84
C LEU A 264 17.19 -16.05 -19.27
N VAL A 265 16.26 -17.01 -19.33
CA VAL A 265 16.50 -18.38 -18.84
C VAL A 265 17.62 -19.05 -19.64
N LEU A 266 17.57 -18.98 -20.97
CA LEU A 266 18.59 -19.55 -21.84
C LEU A 266 19.96 -18.88 -21.65
N LEU A 267 19.99 -17.55 -21.53
CA LEU A 267 21.21 -16.81 -21.24
C LEU A 267 21.83 -17.26 -19.92
N MET A 268 21.04 -17.43 -18.85
CA MET A 268 21.56 -17.93 -17.56
C MET A 268 22.19 -19.32 -17.69
N GLY A 269 21.52 -20.26 -18.37
CA GLY A 269 22.11 -21.58 -18.61
C GLY A 269 23.43 -21.52 -19.37
N LEU A 270 23.54 -20.65 -20.37
CA LEU A 270 24.77 -20.45 -21.13
C LEU A 270 25.90 -19.80 -20.31
N LEU A 271 25.56 -18.87 -19.40
CA LEU A 271 26.54 -18.19 -18.54
C LEU A 271 27.13 -19.11 -17.48
N GLU A 272 26.30 -19.98 -16.91
CA GLU A 272 26.71 -20.96 -15.90
C GLU A 272 27.18 -22.31 -16.49
N GLY A 273 27.04 -22.49 -17.81
CA GLY A 273 27.50 -23.69 -18.51
C GLY A 273 26.64 -24.93 -18.28
N TYR A 274 25.35 -24.77 -17.95
CA TYR A 274 24.42 -25.89 -17.77
C TYR A 274 23.18 -25.75 -18.66
N PHE A 275 22.54 -26.90 -18.90
CA PHE A 275 21.25 -26.93 -19.58
C PHE A 275 20.12 -26.71 -18.58
N VAL A 276 19.23 -25.77 -18.89
CA VAL A 276 18.00 -25.56 -18.11
C VAL A 276 16.92 -26.52 -18.63
N PRO A 277 16.38 -27.42 -17.79
CA PRO A 277 15.34 -28.35 -18.24
C PRO A 277 14.08 -27.63 -18.75
N LEU A 278 13.62 -28.02 -19.94
CA LEU A 278 12.48 -27.39 -20.62
C LEU A 278 11.13 -27.54 -19.88
N TYR A 279 11.04 -28.42 -18.88
CA TYR A 279 9.84 -28.57 -18.06
C TYR A 279 9.77 -27.54 -16.92
N ASN A 280 10.84 -26.77 -16.65
CA ASN A 280 10.87 -25.75 -15.59
C ASN A 280 10.38 -24.38 -16.06
N PHE A 281 10.29 -24.16 -17.37
CA PHE A 281 9.89 -22.88 -17.96
C PHE A 281 9.14 -23.09 -19.27
N TYR A 282 8.39 -22.09 -19.70
CA TYR A 282 7.61 -22.15 -20.93
C TYR A 282 8.45 -21.67 -22.11
N LEU A 283 8.78 -22.56 -23.05
CA LEU A 283 9.56 -22.18 -24.25
C LEU A 283 8.75 -21.28 -25.22
N THR A 284 7.43 -21.42 -25.20
CA THR A 284 6.47 -20.64 -25.99
C THR A 284 5.37 -20.10 -25.08
N PRO A 285 5.66 -19.09 -24.23
CA PRO A 285 4.69 -18.59 -23.27
C PRO A 285 3.55 -17.84 -23.98
N GLU A 286 2.31 -18.28 -23.76
CA GLU A 286 1.11 -17.78 -24.46
C GLU A 286 0.41 -16.65 -23.70
N ASN A 287 0.55 -16.62 -22.37
CA ASN A 287 -0.15 -15.68 -21.50
C ASN A 287 0.81 -14.93 -20.57
N PHE A 288 0.29 -13.87 -19.94
CA PHE A 288 1.08 -13.00 -19.06
C PHE A 288 1.70 -13.77 -17.88
N GLU A 289 0.96 -14.68 -17.27
CA GLU A 289 1.41 -15.47 -16.11
C GLU A 289 2.59 -16.38 -16.48
N GLN A 290 2.56 -17.03 -17.65
CA GLN A 290 3.67 -17.86 -18.14
C GLN A 290 4.94 -17.03 -18.39
N LYS A 291 4.79 -15.81 -18.92
CA LYS A 291 5.93 -14.89 -19.11
C LYS A 291 6.52 -14.46 -17.77
N VAL A 292 5.66 -14.10 -16.81
CA VAL A 292 6.07 -13.73 -15.45
C VAL A 292 6.79 -14.90 -14.76
N HIS A 293 6.26 -16.12 -14.90
CA HIS A 293 6.90 -17.35 -14.41
C HIS A 293 8.31 -17.51 -14.97
N ASN A 294 8.50 -17.37 -16.28
CA ASN A 294 9.82 -17.50 -16.90
C ASN A 294 10.83 -16.47 -16.37
N VAL A 295 10.41 -15.20 -16.24
CA VAL A 295 11.29 -14.14 -15.72
C VAL A 295 11.61 -14.37 -14.25
N ALA A 296 10.62 -14.74 -13.43
CA ALA A 296 10.82 -15.07 -12.02
C ALA A 296 11.79 -16.25 -11.86
N PHE A 297 11.61 -17.30 -12.66
CA PHE A 297 12.51 -18.45 -12.68
C PHE A 297 13.94 -18.05 -13.09
N ALA A 298 14.12 -17.18 -14.08
CA ALA A 298 15.45 -16.67 -14.41
C ALA A 298 16.10 -15.92 -13.22
N PHE A 299 15.31 -15.20 -12.41
CA PHE A 299 15.83 -14.52 -11.21
C PHE A 299 16.19 -15.50 -10.07
N GLU A 300 15.51 -16.64 -9.99
CA GLU A 300 15.90 -17.74 -9.11
C GLU A 300 17.25 -18.32 -9.54
N LEU A 301 17.41 -18.63 -10.83
CA LEU A 301 18.69 -19.10 -11.38
C LEU A 301 19.85 -18.12 -11.10
N MET A 302 19.60 -16.81 -11.19
CA MET A 302 20.60 -15.80 -10.83
C MET A 302 21.00 -15.87 -9.35
N GLN A 303 20.02 -16.08 -8.45
CA GLN A 303 20.33 -16.18 -7.02
C GLN A 303 21.07 -17.49 -6.70
N ASP A 304 20.70 -18.58 -7.35
CA ASP A 304 21.37 -19.88 -7.19
C ASP A 304 22.82 -19.84 -7.69
N ALA A 305 23.10 -19.05 -8.73
CA ALA A 305 24.45 -18.73 -9.21
C ALA A 305 25.21 -17.72 -8.32
N GLY A 306 24.62 -17.29 -7.19
CA GLY A 306 25.25 -16.40 -6.22
C GLY A 306 25.19 -14.91 -6.57
N LEU A 307 24.42 -14.50 -7.58
CA LEU A 307 24.17 -13.09 -7.84
C LEU A 307 23.22 -12.49 -6.80
N LYS A 308 23.33 -11.17 -6.60
CA LYS A 308 22.30 -10.43 -5.87
C LYS A 308 20.97 -10.54 -6.62
N LYS A 309 19.90 -10.80 -5.87
CA LYS A 309 18.53 -10.78 -6.39
C LYS A 309 18.29 -9.51 -7.20
N PRO A 310 17.81 -9.61 -8.45
CA PRO A 310 17.48 -8.43 -9.25
C PRO A 310 16.52 -7.49 -8.52
N LYS A 311 16.78 -6.19 -8.56
CA LYS A 311 15.91 -5.14 -8.00
C LYS A 311 14.62 -4.94 -8.79
N SER A 312 14.59 -5.41 -10.04
CA SER A 312 13.43 -5.31 -10.95
C SER A 312 12.38 -6.36 -10.59
N ARG A 313 11.10 -6.06 -10.76
CA ARG A 313 10.04 -7.08 -10.65
C ARG A 313 9.93 -7.88 -11.96
N PRO A 314 9.58 -9.17 -11.92
CA PRO A 314 9.34 -9.95 -13.13
C PRO A 314 8.30 -9.32 -14.05
N GLU A 315 7.20 -8.82 -13.47
CA GLU A 315 6.11 -8.16 -14.20
C GLU A 315 6.59 -6.92 -14.95
N ASP A 316 7.57 -6.18 -14.41
CA ASP A 316 8.11 -4.98 -15.06
C ASP A 316 8.85 -5.35 -16.35
N VAL A 317 9.59 -6.46 -16.35
CA VAL A 317 10.27 -6.98 -17.55
C VAL A 317 9.22 -7.43 -18.58
N VAL A 318 8.19 -8.15 -18.14
CA VAL A 318 7.11 -8.62 -19.03
C VAL A 318 6.29 -7.46 -19.62
N ASN A 319 6.13 -6.37 -18.88
CA ASN A 319 5.49 -5.14 -19.34
C ASN A 319 6.43 -4.22 -20.16
N ILE A 320 7.62 -4.70 -20.55
CA ILE A 320 8.55 -3.98 -21.44
C ILE A 320 9.05 -2.67 -20.79
N ILE A 321 9.23 -2.67 -19.47
CA ILE A 321 9.85 -1.54 -18.78
C ILE A 321 11.36 -1.59 -19.05
N LEU A 322 11.81 -0.77 -20.00
CA LEU A 322 13.20 -0.69 -20.46
C LEU A 322 14.23 -0.74 -19.32
N LYS A 323 14.02 0.12 -18.33
CA LYS A 323 14.93 0.24 -17.18
C LYS A 323 15.05 -1.05 -16.37
N SER A 324 13.95 -1.78 -16.23
CA SER A 324 13.92 -3.05 -15.50
C SER A 324 14.72 -4.12 -16.24
N THR A 325 14.55 -4.22 -17.57
CA THR A 325 15.32 -5.15 -18.42
C THR A 325 16.81 -4.79 -18.45
N LEU A 326 17.14 -3.50 -18.63
CA LEU A 326 18.55 -3.07 -18.64
C LEU A 326 19.26 -3.33 -17.31
N ARG A 327 18.60 -3.13 -16.16
CA ARG A 327 19.19 -3.42 -14.85
C ARG A 327 19.52 -4.91 -14.70
N VAL A 328 18.61 -5.78 -15.13
CA VAL A 328 18.84 -7.24 -15.10
C VAL A 328 20.03 -7.60 -15.97
N LEU A 329 20.04 -7.17 -17.23
CA LEU A 329 21.11 -7.49 -18.19
C LEU A 329 22.45 -6.87 -17.80
N TYR A 330 22.44 -5.67 -17.22
CA TYR A 330 23.66 -5.03 -16.73
C TYR A 330 24.25 -5.77 -15.52
N ASN A 331 23.41 -6.26 -14.61
CA ASN A 331 23.87 -7.13 -13.52
C ASN A 331 24.61 -8.35 -14.07
N LEU A 332 24.02 -9.05 -15.05
CA LEU A 332 24.67 -10.18 -15.72
C LEU A 332 25.98 -9.76 -16.40
N PHE A 333 25.96 -8.68 -17.18
CA PHE A 333 27.15 -8.17 -17.84
C PHE A 333 28.29 -7.91 -16.85
N THR A 334 28.02 -7.22 -15.74
CA THR A 334 29.08 -6.89 -14.76
C THR A 334 29.71 -8.12 -14.11
N ASN A 335 28.95 -9.20 -13.91
CA ASN A 335 29.43 -10.43 -13.28
C ASN A 335 30.04 -11.43 -14.29
N TYR A 336 29.61 -11.41 -15.56
CA TYR A 336 30.01 -12.40 -16.57
C TYR A 336 30.72 -11.83 -17.80
N ARG A 337 31.07 -10.54 -17.84
CA ARG A 337 31.78 -9.92 -18.98
C ARG A 337 33.11 -10.59 -19.36
N HIS A 338 33.69 -11.39 -18.46
CA HIS A 338 34.95 -12.10 -18.67
C HIS A 338 34.76 -13.57 -19.01
N THR A 339 33.53 -14.06 -19.03
CA THR A 339 33.21 -15.46 -19.34
C THR A 339 33.14 -15.67 -20.85
N ASP A 340 33.70 -16.79 -21.33
CA ASP A 340 33.87 -17.08 -22.76
C ASP A 340 32.72 -17.84 -23.44
#